data_AF-A0A7W6FKE6-F1
#
_entry.id   AF-A0A7W6FKE6-F1
#
_cell.length_a   1.000
_cell.length_b   1.000
_cell.length_c   1.000
_cell.angle_alpha   90.00
_cell.angle_beta   90.00
_cell.angle_gamma   90.00
#
_symmetry.space_group_name_H-M   'P 1'
#
loop_
_entity.id
_entity.type
_entity.pdbx_description
1 polymer ?
#
loop_
_entity_poly.entity_id
_entity_poly.type
_entity_poly.pdbx_seq_one_letter_code
_entity_poly.pdbx_strand_id
1 'polypeptide(L)'
;MKADLAVKGREIDTLRTVPFSARSARQALVDKRKLEAIDQIWAALKVMRQGKSTTALLAVIKWDAVADLTEKDGNAREMFKTMLDSAKITELFNHNAHAAMPYVSPIAAALFSAYATVITFTQAQLVVLQTGLGKNALSSPDAVYKVLSAALPDWSEYINKVGAFGFAQVLDELEKRLLAELQRNIEGRGDDEAQVTIAAGILELVRDAERKMSERKVPAQFSQ
;
A
#
# COMPACT_ATOMS: atom_id res chain seq x y z
N MET A 1 43.06 31.52 -39.58
CA MET A 1 41.74 31.11 -40.09
C MET A 1 41.41 29.63 -39.86
N LYS A 2 42.23 28.65 -40.29
CA LYS A 2 42.01 27.22 -39.98
C LYS A 2 42.05 26.86 -38.49
N ALA A 3 43.00 27.42 -37.73
CA ALA A 3 43.11 27.17 -36.28
C ALA A 3 41.88 27.68 -35.51
N ASP A 4 41.32 28.82 -35.93
CA ASP A 4 40.18 29.47 -35.29
C ASP A 4 38.86 28.69 -35.52
N LEU A 5 38.71 28.09 -36.71
CA LEU A 5 37.63 27.14 -37.01
C LEU A 5 37.73 25.85 -36.19
N ALA A 6 38.95 25.35 -35.94
CA ALA A 6 39.18 24.15 -35.14
C ALA A 6 38.97 24.40 -33.63
N VAL A 7 39.17 25.63 -33.16
CA VAL A 7 38.85 26.04 -31.78
C VAL A 7 37.33 26.17 -31.61
N LYS A 8 36.65 26.87 -32.53
CA LYS A 8 35.17 26.99 -32.51
C LYS A 8 34.46 25.64 -32.65
N GLY A 9 34.99 24.72 -33.46
CA GLY A 9 34.45 23.35 -33.56
C GLY A 9 34.56 22.60 -32.24
N ARG A 10 35.69 22.71 -31.54
CA ARG A 10 35.88 22.12 -30.22
C ARG A 10 34.99 22.75 -29.15
N GLU A 11 34.78 24.07 -29.18
CA GLU A 11 33.84 24.74 -28.25
C GLU A 11 32.40 24.26 -28.48
N ILE A 12 31.95 24.16 -29.73
CA ILE A 12 30.61 23.67 -30.05
C ILE A 12 30.43 22.21 -29.61
N ASP A 13 31.43 21.36 -29.86
CA ASP A 13 31.39 19.97 -29.41
C ASP A 13 31.40 19.86 -27.89
N THR A 14 32.16 20.70 -27.17
CA THR A 14 32.16 20.73 -25.71
C THR A 14 30.82 21.21 -25.14
N LEU A 15 30.24 22.27 -25.72
CA LEU A 15 28.94 22.80 -25.33
C LEU A 15 27.79 21.83 -25.61
N ARG A 16 27.94 20.91 -26.57
CA ARG A 16 26.96 19.85 -26.84
C ARG A 16 27.16 18.63 -25.96
N THR A 17 28.39 18.15 -25.85
CA THR A 17 28.70 16.90 -25.16
C THR A 17 28.50 16.99 -23.65
N VAL A 18 28.89 18.10 -23.00
CA VAL A 18 28.78 18.24 -21.55
C VAL A 18 27.32 18.20 -21.05
N PRO A 19 26.36 18.96 -21.62
CA PRO A 19 24.95 18.86 -21.23
C PRO A 19 24.32 17.51 -21.56
N PHE A 20 24.68 16.88 -22.69
CA PHE A 20 24.21 15.54 -23.04
C PHE A 20 24.68 14.50 -22.05
N SER A 21 25.97 14.47 -21.70
CA SER A 21 26.53 13.57 -20.69
C SER A 21 25.90 13.79 -19.31
N ALA A 22 25.67 15.04 -18.90
CA ALA A 22 25.00 15.37 -17.65
C ALA A 22 23.53 14.89 -17.63
N ARG A 23 22.81 15.04 -18.75
CA ARG A 23 21.43 14.55 -18.89
C ARG A 23 21.36 13.03 -18.85
N SER A 24 22.25 12.33 -19.55
CA SER A 24 22.32 10.87 -19.53
C SER A 24 22.67 10.33 -18.14
N ALA A 25 23.61 10.98 -17.44
CA ALA A 25 23.94 10.62 -16.06
C ALA A 25 22.76 10.83 -15.10
N ARG A 26 22.03 11.94 -15.24
CA ARG A 26 20.80 12.18 -14.45
C ARG A 26 19.73 11.13 -14.74
N GLN A 27 19.53 10.79 -16.01
CA GLN A 27 18.56 9.77 -16.40
C GLN A 27 18.90 8.41 -15.79
N ALA A 28 20.17 8.00 -15.86
CA ALA A 28 20.64 6.76 -15.25
C ALA A 28 20.41 6.72 -13.72
N LEU A 29 20.59 7.85 -13.02
CA LEU A 29 20.28 7.95 -11.59
C LEU A 29 18.79 7.84 -11.29
N VAL A 30 17.94 8.45 -12.12
CA VAL A 30 16.48 8.33 -12.01
C VAL A 30 16.05 6.88 -12.23
N ASP A 31 16.54 6.24 -13.29
CA ASP A 31 16.18 4.86 -13.62
C ASP A 31 16.66 3.90 -12.52
N LYS A 32 17.87 4.09 -11.99
CA LYS A 32 18.34 3.36 -10.82
C LYS A 32 17.39 3.52 -9.63
N ARG A 33 16.96 4.76 -9.35
CA ARG A 33 16.06 5.03 -8.22
C ARG A 33 14.67 4.40 -8.41
N LYS A 34 14.16 4.35 -9.63
CA LYS A 34 12.90 3.65 -9.95
C LYS A 34 13.02 2.15 -9.66
N LEU A 35 14.11 1.51 -10.08
CA LEU A 35 14.34 0.08 -9.79
C LEU A 35 14.43 -0.18 -8.28
N GLU A 36 15.17 0.64 -7.54
CA GLU A 36 15.23 0.55 -6.08
C GLU A 36 13.86 0.72 -5.42
N ALA A 37 13.03 1.61 -5.94
CA ALA A 37 11.69 1.83 -5.43
C ALA A 37 10.77 0.62 -5.67
N ILE A 38 10.86 0.00 -6.84
CA ILE A 38 10.13 -1.24 -7.15
C ILE A 38 10.56 -2.35 -6.18
N ASP A 39 11.86 -2.49 -5.91
CA ASP A 39 12.37 -3.45 -4.92
C ASP A 39 11.85 -3.16 -3.50
N GLN A 40 11.74 -1.89 -3.12
CA GLN A 40 11.19 -1.48 -1.83
C GLN A 40 9.69 -1.81 -1.70
N ILE A 41 8.90 -1.55 -2.74
CA ILE A 41 7.48 -1.95 -2.78
C ILE A 41 7.35 -3.47 -2.71
N TRP A 42 8.16 -4.21 -3.47
CA TRP A 42 8.16 -5.67 -3.45
C TRP A 42 8.54 -6.24 -2.09
N ALA A 43 9.56 -5.67 -1.44
CA ALA A 43 9.96 -6.04 -0.09
C ALA A 43 8.82 -5.83 0.91
N ALA A 44 8.17 -4.66 0.87
CA ALA A 44 7.04 -4.35 1.73
C ALA A 44 5.86 -5.32 1.49
N LEU A 45 5.53 -5.60 0.23
CA LEU A 45 4.47 -6.53 -0.13
C LEU A 45 4.75 -7.94 0.43
N LYS A 46 5.99 -8.45 0.33
CA LYS A 46 6.36 -9.76 0.90
C LYS A 46 6.14 -9.84 2.41
N VAL A 47 6.43 -8.76 3.13
CA VAL A 47 6.15 -8.67 4.58
C VAL A 47 4.64 -8.65 4.81
N MET A 48 3.91 -7.79 4.10
CA MET A 48 2.45 -7.67 4.25
C MET A 48 1.66 -8.92 3.89
N ARG A 49 2.16 -9.76 2.96
CA ARG A 49 1.54 -11.04 2.61
C ARG A 49 1.35 -11.95 3.83
N GLN A 50 2.18 -11.82 4.87
CA GLN A 50 1.98 -12.56 6.12
C GLN A 50 0.64 -12.19 6.79
N GLY A 51 0.23 -10.92 6.72
CA GLY A 51 -1.04 -10.41 7.24
C GLY A 51 -2.28 -10.90 6.47
N LYS A 52 -2.09 -11.49 5.28
CA LYS A 52 -3.19 -12.09 4.52
C LYS A 52 -3.78 -13.31 5.22
N SER A 53 -2.96 -14.10 5.92
CA SER A 53 -3.45 -15.23 6.72
C SER A 53 -4.36 -14.77 7.86
N THR A 54 -4.01 -13.67 8.53
CA THR A 54 -4.86 -12.98 9.51
C THR A 54 -6.17 -12.49 8.89
N THR A 55 -6.10 -11.91 7.69
CA THR A 55 -7.28 -11.46 6.95
C THR A 55 -8.24 -12.63 6.66
N ALA A 56 -7.72 -13.76 6.20
CA ALA A 56 -8.53 -14.94 5.91
C ALA A 56 -9.17 -15.56 7.16
N LEU A 57 -8.49 -15.50 8.31
CA LEU A 57 -9.03 -15.96 9.57
C LEU A 57 -10.13 -15.04 10.10
N LEU A 58 -9.90 -13.72 10.09
CA LEU A 58 -10.90 -12.75 10.52
C LEU A 58 -12.13 -12.77 9.60
N ALA A 59 -11.94 -13.11 8.33
CA ALA A 59 -13.05 -13.29 7.40
C ALA A 59 -14.03 -14.36 7.85
N VAL A 60 -13.64 -15.44 8.54
CA VAL A 60 -14.60 -16.48 8.96
C VAL A 60 -15.30 -16.16 10.30
N ILE A 61 -14.92 -15.07 10.95
CA ILE A 61 -15.41 -14.70 12.27
C ILE A 61 -16.66 -13.83 12.14
N LYS A 62 -17.68 -14.13 12.97
CA LYS A 62 -18.82 -13.22 13.17
C LYS A 62 -18.38 -12.06 14.07
N TRP A 63 -17.91 -10.98 13.44
CA TRP A 63 -17.33 -9.81 14.12
C TRP A 63 -18.08 -9.40 15.38
N ASP A 64 -19.38 -9.10 15.27
CA ASP A 64 -20.17 -8.60 16.40
C ASP A 64 -20.21 -9.58 17.58
N ALA A 65 -20.40 -10.87 17.30
CA ALA A 65 -20.50 -11.89 18.34
C ALA A 65 -19.15 -12.13 19.04
N VAL A 66 -18.06 -12.14 18.28
CA VAL A 66 -16.72 -12.38 18.83
C VAL A 66 -16.18 -11.15 19.54
N ALA A 67 -16.41 -9.95 19.01
CA ALA A 67 -16.06 -8.71 19.69
C ALA A 67 -16.80 -8.59 21.03
N ASP A 68 -18.11 -8.83 21.08
CA ASP A 68 -18.90 -8.82 22.32
C ASP A 68 -18.42 -9.89 23.34
N LEU A 69 -17.89 -11.02 22.85
CA LEU A 69 -17.32 -12.08 23.70
C LEU A 69 -15.96 -11.64 24.27
N THR A 70 -15.05 -11.15 23.44
CA THR A 70 -13.71 -10.71 23.86
C THR A 70 -13.73 -9.50 24.79
N GLU A 71 -14.78 -8.68 24.74
CA GLU A 71 -15.01 -7.59 25.69
C GLU A 71 -15.26 -8.10 27.12
N LYS A 72 -15.83 -9.30 27.26
CA LYS A 72 -16.29 -9.84 28.55
C LYS A 72 -15.41 -10.98 29.09
N ASP A 73 -14.75 -11.73 28.21
CA ASP A 73 -14.00 -12.93 28.57
C ASP A 73 -12.49 -12.77 28.31
N GLY A 74 -11.70 -12.87 29.38
CA GLY A 74 -10.24 -12.86 29.32
C GLY A 74 -9.64 -14.03 28.53
N ASN A 75 -10.24 -15.22 28.61
CA ASN A 75 -9.76 -16.40 27.90
C ASN A 75 -9.99 -16.27 26.39
N ALA A 76 -11.10 -15.66 26.00
CA ALA A 76 -11.38 -15.35 24.59
C ALA A 76 -10.31 -14.39 24.02
N ARG A 77 -9.86 -13.39 24.80
CA ARG A 77 -8.77 -12.48 24.39
C ARG A 77 -7.44 -13.20 24.21
N GLU A 78 -7.07 -14.11 25.12
CA GLU A 78 -5.83 -14.89 25.03
C GLU A 78 -5.75 -15.72 23.74
N MET A 79 -6.89 -16.26 23.26
CA MET A 79 -6.94 -16.97 22.00
C MET A 79 -6.44 -16.12 20.82
N PHE A 80 -6.76 -14.82 20.80
CA PHE A 80 -6.32 -13.90 19.74
C PHE A 80 -4.90 -13.36 19.92
N LYS A 81 -4.35 -13.36 21.15
CA LYS A 81 -2.96 -12.95 21.39
C LYS A 81 -1.95 -13.90 20.76
N THR A 82 -2.28 -15.18 20.70
CA THR A 82 -1.43 -16.20 20.04
C THR A 82 -1.46 -16.11 18.51
N MET A 83 -2.46 -15.43 17.93
CA MET A 83 -2.64 -15.37 16.48
C MET A 83 -1.73 -14.33 15.80
N LEU A 84 -1.28 -13.32 16.53
CA LEU A 84 -0.33 -12.36 16.00
C LEU A 84 0.57 -11.79 17.09
N ASP A 85 1.86 -12.00 16.88
CA ASP A 85 2.90 -11.39 17.67
C ASP A 85 2.95 -9.89 17.37
N SER A 86 2.80 -9.07 18.40
CA SER A 86 2.94 -7.60 18.33
C SER A 86 4.25 -7.15 17.67
N ALA A 87 5.33 -7.94 17.77
CA ALA A 87 6.58 -7.66 17.08
C ALA A 87 6.44 -7.73 15.55
N LYS A 88 5.61 -8.65 15.04
CA LYS A 88 5.31 -8.79 13.60
C LYS A 88 4.39 -7.67 13.09
N ILE A 89 3.52 -7.13 13.96
CA ILE A 89 2.71 -5.93 13.64
C ILE A 89 3.63 -4.75 13.35
N THR A 90 4.63 -4.52 14.21
CA THR A 90 5.59 -3.42 14.02
C THR A 90 6.36 -3.57 12.72
N GLU A 91 6.79 -4.78 12.36
CA GLU A 91 7.48 -5.05 11.09
C GLU A 91 6.57 -4.84 9.86
N LEU A 92 5.27 -5.17 9.98
CA LEU A 92 4.28 -4.95 8.93
C LEU A 92 4.09 -3.47 8.57
N PHE A 93 4.29 -2.55 9.52
CA PHE A 93 4.12 -1.11 9.31
C PHE A 93 5.44 -0.34 9.18
N ASN A 94 6.56 -0.93 9.59
CA ASN A 94 7.89 -0.31 9.52
C ASN A 94 8.61 -0.64 8.21
N HIS A 95 7.96 -0.37 7.08
CA HIS A 95 8.54 -0.53 5.75
C HIS A 95 8.79 0.83 5.07
N ASN A 96 9.81 0.92 4.22
CA ASN A 96 10.13 2.14 3.48
C ASN A 96 9.27 2.36 2.22
N ALA A 97 8.15 1.64 2.06
CA ALA A 97 7.31 1.72 0.87
C ALA A 97 6.81 3.13 0.55
N HIS A 98 6.50 3.95 1.57
CA HIS A 98 6.06 5.33 1.36
C HIS A 98 7.14 6.20 0.69
N ALA A 99 8.41 5.98 1.02
CA ALA A 99 9.53 6.70 0.38
C ALA A 99 9.80 6.23 -1.06
N ALA A 100 9.24 5.08 -1.45
CA ALA A 100 9.31 4.52 -2.79
C ALA A 100 8.18 5.02 -3.71
N MET A 101 7.02 5.40 -3.15
CA MET A 101 5.83 5.80 -3.91
C MET A 101 6.07 6.87 -5.00
N PRO A 102 6.90 7.92 -4.80
CA PRO A 102 7.15 8.92 -5.83
C PRO A 102 7.92 8.41 -7.06
N TYR A 103 8.52 7.23 -6.95
CA TYR A 103 9.41 6.66 -7.97
C TYR A 103 8.80 5.44 -8.68
N VAL A 104 7.56 5.07 -8.35
CA VAL A 104 6.78 4.07 -9.08
C VAL A 104 5.64 4.75 -9.83
N SER A 105 4.93 4.02 -10.70
CA SER A 105 3.77 4.59 -11.38
C SER A 105 2.69 4.97 -10.36
N PRO A 106 1.91 6.03 -10.60
CA PRO A 106 0.84 6.45 -9.70
C PRO A 106 -0.14 5.32 -9.41
N ILE A 107 -0.46 4.49 -10.40
CA ILE A 107 -1.39 3.37 -10.22
C ILE A 107 -0.77 2.24 -9.40
N ALA A 108 0.54 1.96 -9.51
CA ALA A 108 1.23 1.04 -8.60
C ALA A 108 1.17 1.53 -7.14
N ALA A 109 1.43 2.83 -6.93
CA ALA A 109 1.32 3.42 -5.60
C ALA A 109 -0.11 3.32 -5.05
N ALA A 110 -1.12 3.58 -5.88
CA ALA A 110 -2.54 3.48 -5.51
C ALA A 110 -2.95 2.04 -5.15
N LEU A 111 -2.58 1.05 -5.97
CA LEU A 111 -2.87 -0.36 -5.72
C LEU A 111 -2.20 -0.87 -4.44
N PHE A 112 -0.93 -0.49 -4.22
CA PHE A 112 -0.22 -0.83 -2.98
C PHE A 112 -0.89 -0.19 -1.76
N SER A 113 -1.28 1.08 -1.84
CA SER A 113 -1.99 1.76 -0.76
C SER A 113 -3.35 1.13 -0.45
N ALA A 114 -4.10 0.70 -1.48
CA ALA A 114 -5.34 -0.05 -1.30
C ALA A 114 -5.11 -1.38 -0.59
N TYR A 115 -4.05 -2.11 -0.96
CA TYR A 115 -3.64 -3.34 -0.29
C TYR A 115 -3.30 -3.09 1.18
N ALA A 116 -2.46 -2.08 1.45
CA ALA A 116 -2.05 -1.69 2.79
C ALA A 116 -3.25 -1.28 3.66
N THR A 117 -4.27 -0.62 3.09
CA THR A 117 -5.49 -0.21 3.79
C THR A 117 -6.24 -1.42 4.36
N VAL A 118 -6.41 -2.49 3.57
CA VAL A 118 -7.08 -3.72 4.02
C VAL A 118 -6.28 -4.40 5.12
N ILE A 119 -4.96 -4.54 4.93
CA ILE A 119 -4.09 -5.14 5.96
C ILE A 119 -4.20 -4.33 7.25
N THR A 120 -4.08 -3.00 7.18
CA THR A 120 -4.21 -2.11 8.35
C THR A 120 -5.54 -2.29 9.07
N PHE A 121 -6.64 -2.32 8.33
CA PHE A 121 -7.97 -2.52 8.90
C PHE A 121 -8.09 -3.86 9.63
N THR A 122 -7.64 -4.96 9.01
CA THR A 122 -7.68 -6.30 9.60
C THR A 122 -6.78 -6.41 10.83
N GLN A 123 -5.64 -5.73 10.82
CA GLN A 123 -4.77 -5.64 11.99
C GLN A 123 -5.44 -4.89 13.14
N ALA A 124 -6.11 -3.78 12.83
CA ALA A 124 -6.88 -3.04 13.82
C ALA A 124 -8.02 -3.88 14.42
N GLN A 125 -8.72 -4.67 13.58
CA GLN A 125 -9.72 -5.64 14.05
C GLN A 125 -9.12 -6.65 15.04
N LEU A 126 -7.95 -7.21 14.72
CA LEU A 126 -7.30 -8.14 15.62
C LEU A 126 -6.91 -7.48 16.96
N VAL A 127 -6.36 -6.27 16.93
CA VAL A 127 -6.00 -5.53 18.15
C VAL A 127 -7.23 -5.33 19.04
N VAL A 128 -8.39 -5.00 18.47
CA VAL A 128 -9.65 -4.88 19.23
C VAL A 128 -10.03 -6.20 19.90
N LEU A 129 -9.89 -7.33 19.21
CA LEU A 129 -10.19 -8.65 19.79
C LEU A 129 -9.18 -9.06 20.87
N GLN A 130 -7.90 -8.71 20.71
CA GLN A 130 -6.84 -9.00 21.69
C GLN A 130 -7.00 -8.18 22.98
N THR A 131 -7.49 -6.95 22.86
CA THR A 131 -7.64 -6.01 23.98
C THR A 131 -9.02 -6.08 24.63
N GLY A 132 -10.04 -6.45 23.86
CA GLY A 132 -11.44 -6.44 24.30
C GLY A 132 -12.05 -5.04 24.31
N LEU A 133 -11.63 -4.15 23.40
CA LEU A 133 -12.16 -2.78 23.30
C LEU A 133 -13.62 -2.70 22.83
N GLY A 134 -14.21 -3.84 22.44
CA GLY A 134 -15.58 -3.94 21.96
C GLY A 134 -15.76 -3.54 20.50
N LYS A 135 -16.89 -3.96 19.92
CA LYS A 135 -17.16 -3.83 18.47
C LYS A 135 -17.20 -2.40 17.94
N ASN A 136 -17.43 -1.41 18.80
CA ASN A 136 -17.55 0.00 18.43
C ASN A 136 -16.20 0.73 18.35
N ALA A 137 -15.11 0.06 18.77
CA ALA A 137 -13.76 0.63 18.75
C ALA A 137 -13.25 0.93 17.33
N LEU A 138 -13.81 0.26 16.31
CA LEU A 138 -13.46 0.49 14.90
C LEU A 138 -14.60 1.16 14.14
N SER A 139 -14.20 1.94 13.15
CA SER A 139 -15.10 2.47 12.13
C SER A 139 -15.61 1.35 11.21
N SER A 140 -16.77 1.58 10.60
CA SER A 140 -17.35 0.67 9.61
C SER A 140 -16.35 0.35 8.48
N PRO A 141 -16.30 -0.90 7.97
CA PRO A 141 -15.47 -1.27 6.83
C PRO A 141 -15.86 -0.56 5.52
N ASP A 142 -16.93 0.23 5.47
CA ASP A 142 -17.41 0.93 4.26
C ASP A 142 -16.34 1.78 3.57
N ALA A 143 -15.45 2.42 4.34
CA ALA A 143 -14.35 3.19 3.77
C ALA A 143 -13.37 2.28 3.02
N VAL A 144 -13.10 1.09 3.55
CA VAL A 144 -12.26 0.07 2.90
C VAL A 144 -12.94 -0.46 1.64
N TYR A 145 -14.26 -0.70 1.67
CA TYR A 145 -15.02 -1.12 0.49
C TYR A 145 -14.92 -0.11 -0.64
N LYS A 146 -15.05 1.19 -0.34
CA LYS A 146 -14.91 2.26 -1.35
C LYS A 146 -13.51 2.27 -1.98
N VAL A 147 -12.46 2.15 -1.17
CA VAL A 147 -11.07 2.05 -1.66
C VAL A 147 -10.93 0.85 -2.60
N LEU A 148 -11.42 -0.32 -2.17
CA LEU A 148 -11.32 -1.55 -2.94
C LEU A 148 -12.11 -1.50 -4.25
N SER A 149 -13.33 -0.96 -4.24
CA SER A 149 -14.15 -0.80 -5.44
C SER A 149 -13.52 0.18 -6.43
N ALA A 150 -12.85 1.24 -5.96
CA ALA A 150 -12.12 2.15 -6.83
C ALA A 150 -10.86 1.51 -7.42
N ALA A 151 -10.12 0.72 -6.62
CA ALA A 151 -8.91 0.02 -7.06
C ALA A 151 -9.20 -1.18 -7.97
N LEU A 152 -10.35 -1.84 -7.78
CA LEU A 152 -10.80 -3.00 -8.53
C LEU A 152 -12.27 -2.83 -8.96
N PRO A 153 -12.56 -1.98 -9.97
CA PRO A 153 -13.92 -1.72 -10.42
C PRO A 153 -14.67 -3.00 -10.80
N ASP A 154 -14.00 -3.92 -11.51
CA ASP A 154 -14.57 -5.21 -11.95
C ASP A 154 -14.95 -6.14 -10.79
N TRP A 155 -14.40 -5.89 -9.59
CA TRP A 155 -14.68 -6.66 -8.37
C TRP A 155 -15.68 -5.96 -7.45
N SER A 156 -16.18 -4.78 -7.82
CA SER A 156 -17.05 -3.98 -6.95
C SER A 156 -18.30 -4.73 -6.51
N GLU A 157 -18.94 -5.46 -7.42
CA GLU A 157 -20.12 -6.26 -7.09
C GLU A 157 -19.78 -7.35 -6.06
N TYR A 158 -18.66 -8.04 -6.25
CA TYR A 158 -18.18 -9.05 -5.31
C TYR A 158 -17.87 -8.45 -3.94
N ILE A 159 -17.15 -7.32 -3.91
CA ILE A 159 -16.80 -6.60 -2.68
C ILE A 159 -18.06 -6.18 -1.93
N ASN A 160 -19.04 -5.61 -2.61
CA ASN A 160 -20.28 -5.14 -1.98
C ASN A 160 -21.17 -6.29 -1.49
N LYS A 161 -21.16 -7.43 -2.19
CA LYS A 161 -21.97 -8.60 -1.84
C LYS A 161 -21.37 -9.41 -0.69
N VAL A 162 -20.06 -9.63 -0.72
CA VAL A 162 -19.36 -10.52 0.22
C VAL A 162 -18.81 -9.72 1.41
N GLY A 163 -18.51 -8.44 1.23
CA GLY A 163 -17.99 -7.56 2.27
C GLY A 163 -16.62 -8.04 2.78
N ALA A 164 -16.40 -7.90 4.09
CA ALA A 164 -15.11 -8.20 4.72
C ALA A 164 -14.72 -9.69 4.62
N PHE A 165 -15.69 -10.58 4.42
CA PHE A 165 -15.44 -12.01 4.19
C PHE A 165 -14.60 -12.28 2.93
N GLY A 166 -14.65 -11.37 1.94
CA GLY A 166 -13.99 -11.52 0.65
C GLY A 166 -12.60 -10.87 0.58
N PHE A 167 -12.14 -10.24 1.66
CA PHE A 167 -10.89 -9.47 1.65
C PHE A 167 -9.67 -10.30 1.27
N ALA A 168 -9.61 -11.57 1.68
CA ALA A 168 -8.48 -12.43 1.33
C ALA A 168 -8.36 -12.64 -0.20
N GLN A 169 -9.48 -12.82 -0.89
CA GLN A 169 -9.54 -12.99 -2.34
C GLN A 169 -9.28 -11.67 -3.07
N VAL A 170 -9.81 -10.56 -2.53
CA VAL A 170 -9.58 -9.22 -3.10
C VAL A 170 -8.10 -8.83 -3.00
N LEU A 171 -7.41 -9.20 -1.90
CA LEU A 171 -5.98 -9.00 -1.74
C LEU A 171 -5.16 -9.76 -2.80
N ASP A 172 -5.57 -10.97 -3.20
CA ASP A 172 -4.91 -11.70 -4.29
C ASP A 172 -4.99 -10.95 -5.62
N GLU A 173 -6.16 -10.39 -5.91
CA GLU A 173 -6.36 -9.64 -7.14
C GLU A 173 -5.56 -8.33 -7.14
N LEU A 174 -5.58 -7.58 -6.03
CA LEU A 174 -4.75 -6.39 -5.87
C LEU A 174 -3.27 -6.70 -6.07
N GLU A 175 -2.81 -7.81 -5.48
CA GLU A 175 -1.42 -8.25 -5.61
C GLU A 175 -1.04 -8.54 -7.07
N LYS A 176 -1.89 -9.27 -7.80
CA LYS A 176 -1.67 -9.56 -9.22
C LYS A 176 -1.59 -8.28 -10.06
N ARG A 177 -2.52 -7.34 -9.86
CA ARG A 177 -2.54 -6.07 -10.61
C ARG A 177 -1.34 -5.20 -10.27
N LEU A 178 -0.96 -5.14 -8.99
CA LEU A 178 0.23 -4.43 -8.55
C LEU A 178 1.49 -5.03 -9.20
N LEU A 179 1.63 -6.35 -9.22
CA LEU A 179 2.78 -7.02 -9.85
C LEU A 179 2.87 -6.74 -11.35
N ALA A 180 1.74 -6.83 -12.05
CA ALA A 180 1.67 -6.50 -13.47
C ALA A 180 2.08 -5.04 -13.73
N GLU A 181 1.67 -4.12 -12.85
CA GLU A 181 2.02 -2.71 -12.97
C GLU A 181 3.49 -2.43 -12.64
N LEU A 182 4.06 -3.06 -11.62
CA LEU A 182 5.50 -2.96 -11.33
C LEU A 182 6.33 -3.47 -12.52
N GLN A 183 5.90 -4.55 -13.17
CA GLN A 183 6.53 -5.05 -14.39
C GLN A 183 6.43 -4.04 -15.55
N ARG A 184 5.26 -3.42 -15.76
CA ARG A 184 5.12 -2.33 -16.75
C ARG A 184 6.07 -1.17 -16.46
N ASN A 185 6.29 -0.85 -15.20
CA ASN A 185 7.21 0.20 -14.78
C ASN A 185 8.66 -0.12 -15.11
N ILE A 186 9.09 -1.37 -14.88
CA ILE A 186 10.44 -1.88 -15.27
C ILE A 186 10.63 -1.78 -16.79
N GLU A 187 9.59 -2.11 -17.55
CA GLU A 187 9.60 -2.02 -19.02
C GLU A 187 9.60 -0.58 -19.55
N GLY A 188 9.52 0.43 -18.67
CA GLY A 188 9.54 1.84 -19.03
C GLY A 188 8.27 2.30 -19.75
N ARG A 189 7.16 1.53 -19.63
CA ARG A 189 5.87 1.95 -20.20
C ARG A 189 5.37 3.15 -19.40
N GLY A 190 5.19 4.28 -20.09
CA GLY A 190 4.69 5.51 -19.48
C GLY A 190 3.25 5.36 -18.97
N ASP A 191 2.91 6.21 -18.02
CA ASP A 191 1.55 6.36 -17.53
C ASP A 191 0.72 7.17 -18.53
N ASP A 192 -0.52 6.77 -18.76
CA ASP A 192 -1.49 7.60 -19.45
C ASP A 192 -2.22 8.53 -18.47
N GLU A 193 -2.81 9.61 -18.99
CA GLU A 193 -3.52 10.61 -18.18
C GLU A 193 -4.72 10.02 -17.41
N ALA A 194 -5.34 8.98 -17.98
CA ALA A 194 -6.46 8.29 -17.34
C ALA A 194 -5.99 7.49 -16.11
N GLN A 195 -4.85 6.79 -16.20
CA GLN A 195 -4.24 6.05 -15.10
C GLN A 195 -3.82 6.98 -13.96
N VAL A 196 -3.29 8.15 -14.27
CA VAL A 196 -2.96 9.18 -13.26
C VAL A 196 -4.22 9.64 -12.53
N THR A 197 -5.30 9.89 -13.27
CA THR A 197 -6.59 10.33 -12.70
C THR A 197 -7.21 9.25 -11.80
N ILE A 198 -7.22 8.00 -12.26
CA ILE A 198 -7.71 6.85 -11.48
C ILE A 198 -6.90 6.69 -10.19
N ALA A 199 -5.57 6.73 -10.29
CA ALA A 199 -4.68 6.62 -9.15
C ALA A 199 -4.93 7.72 -8.11
N ALA A 200 -5.13 8.97 -8.56
CA ALA A 200 -5.43 10.08 -7.68
C ALA A 200 -6.74 9.87 -6.90
N GLY A 201 -7.79 9.40 -7.57
CA GLY A 201 -9.08 9.08 -6.93
C GLY A 201 -8.97 7.97 -5.89
N ILE A 202 -8.20 6.90 -6.18
CA ILE A 202 -7.95 5.83 -5.19
C ILE A 202 -7.19 6.38 -3.98
N LEU A 203 -6.13 7.18 -4.19
CA LEU A 203 -5.32 7.74 -3.11
C LEU A 203 -6.07 8.76 -2.25
N GLU A 204 -7.08 9.44 -2.80
CA GLU A 204 -8.00 10.28 -2.02
C GLU A 204 -8.87 9.41 -1.10
N LEU A 205 -9.45 8.33 -1.62
CA LEU A 205 -10.24 7.38 -0.83
C LEU A 205 -9.41 6.69 0.25
N VAL A 206 -8.15 6.38 -0.02
CA VAL A 206 -7.21 5.82 0.97
C VAL A 206 -7.02 6.82 2.12
N ARG A 207 -6.71 8.08 1.82
CA ARG A 207 -6.53 9.12 2.83
C ARG A 207 -7.78 9.32 3.68
N ASP A 208 -8.95 9.25 3.04
CA ASP A 208 -10.23 9.29 3.73
C ASP A 208 -10.46 8.09 4.66
N ALA A 209 -10.06 6.90 4.23
CA ALA A 209 -10.14 5.69 5.06
C ALA A 209 -9.19 5.78 6.27
N GLU A 210 -7.94 6.21 6.07
CA GLU A 210 -6.95 6.42 7.14
C GLU A 210 -7.44 7.43 8.18
N ARG A 211 -8.03 8.54 7.72
CA ARG A 211 -8.65 9.53 8.60
C ARG A 211 -9.77 8.92 9.44
N LYS A 212 -10.70 8.18 8.81
CA LYS A 212 -11.81 7.52 9.54
C LYS A 212 -11.34 6.44 10.51
N MET A 213 -10.23 5.77 10.23
CA MET A 213 -9.62 4.79 11.14
C MET A 213 -8.94 5.47 12.33
N SER A 214 -8.35 6.66 12.15
CA SER A 214 -7.67 7.41 13.23
C SER A 214 -8.60 8.24 14.12
N GLU A 215 -9.80 8.63 13.63
CA GLU A 215 -10.76 9.46 14.37
C GLU A 215 -11.43 8.75 15.57
N ARG A 216 -11.39 7.41 15.66
CA ARG A 216 -11.83 6.64 16.85
C ARG A 216 -10.61 6.15 17.63
N LYS A 217 -10.11 6.98 18.55
CA LYS A 217 -8.98 6.62 19.42
C LYS A 217 -9.31 5.40 20.28
N VAL A 218 -8.52 4.35 20.11
CA VAL A 218 -8.20 3.39 21.18
C VAL A 218 -7.73 4.20 22.40
N PRO A 219 -8.28 3.99 23.61
CA PRO A 219 -7.84 4.69 24.81
C PRO A 219 -6.32 4.56 24.99
N ALA A 220 -5.69 5.67 25.37
CA ALA A 220 -4.24 5.87 25.50
C ALA A 220 -3.52 5.00 26.57
N GLN A 221 -4.08 3.85 26.96
CA GLN A 221 -3.54 2.98 28.00
C GLN A 221 -2.53 1.93 27.52
N PHE A 222 -2.17 1.92 26.23
CA PHE A 222 -1.20 0.95 25.68
C PHE A 222 0.02 1.60 25.02
N SER A 223 0.32 2.86 25.35
CA SER A 223 1.58 3.52 25.01
C SER A 223 2.53 3.54 26.21
N GLN A 224 2.98 2.36 26.64
CA GLN A 224 4.21 2.15 27.42
C GLN A 224 4.86 0.84 27.03
#